data_AF-A0A833VKY4-F1
#
_entry.id   AF-A0A833VKY4-F1
#
_cell.length_a   1.000
_cell.length_b   1.000
_cell.length_c   1.000
_cell.angle_alpha   90.00
_cell.angle_beta   90.00
_cell.angle_gamma   90.00
#
_symmetry.space_group_name_H-M   'P 1'
#
loop_
_entity.id
_entity.type
_entity.pdbx_description
1 polymer ?
#
loop_
_entity_poly.entity_id
_entity_poly.type
_entity_poly.pdbx_seq_one_letter_code
_entity_poly.pdbx_strand_id
1 'polypeptide(L)'
;MTWILYAIKCNAKVIEIDVIDYERLPQCMFNSASLEELNLCIISRIDKDDSDILKKLAFGCPALEDLYLNECNMDIRVVSFPKLKYLNIRSEAVEHTWVESIRAPNLVSLVLDGCAQFFGETSLEKMPSLMRAAISLWSCYCFDAEKCNLLRAVANIQNLELSGSKILLNALY
;
A
#
# COMPACT_ATOMS: atom_id res chain seq x y z
N MET A 1 18.33 5.83 -15.46
CA MET A 1 17.84 4.45 -15.31
C MET A 1 17.41 3.80 -16.64
N THR A 2 18.31 3.11 -17.36
CA THR A 2 18.03 2.52 -18.70
C THR A 2 17.49 1.08 -18.65
N TRP A 3 17.77 0.35 -17.56
CA TRP A 3 17.39 -1.06 -17.43
C TRP A 3 15.90 -1.28 -17.14
N ILE A 4 15.25 -0.38 -16.40
CA ILE A 4 13.80 -0.46 -16.12
C ILE A 4 13.00 -0.41 -17.42
N LEU A 5 13.34 0.53 -18.30
CA LEU A 5 12.72 0.63 -19.63
C LEU A 5 12.93 -0.64 -20.45
N TYR A 6 14.12 -1.26 -20.35
CA TYR A 6 14.40 -2.52 -21.03
C TYR A 6 13.55 -3.67 -20.46
N ALA A 7 13.47 -3.82 -19.15
CA ALA A 7 12.65 -4.84 -18.49
C ALA A 7 11.18 -4.75 -18.91
N ILE A 8 10.63 -3.54 -18.95
CA ILE A 8 9.25 -3.29 -19.38
C ILE A 8 9.06 -3.64 -20.86
N LYS A 9 9.99 -3.26 -21.74
CA LYS A 9 9.97 -3.65 -23.15
C LYS A 9 10.04 -5.16 -23.36
N CYS A 10 10.70 -5.87 -22.45
CA CYS A 10 10.80 -7.33 -22.45
C CYS A 10 9.61 -8.01 -21.76
N ASN A 11 8.55 -7.28 -21.41
CA ASN A 11 7.38 -7.80 -20.70
C ASN A 11 7.74 -8.48 -19.38
N ALA A 12 8.64 -7.88 -18.61
CA ALA A 12 8.95 -8.34 -17.27
C ALA A 12 7.66 -8.39 -16.42
N LYS A 13 7.43 -9.56 -15.81
CA LYS A 13 6.31 -9.80 -14.89
C LYS A 13 6.61 -9.36 -13.46
N VAL A 14 7.88 -9.38 -13.09
CA VAL A 14 8.35 -9.05 -11.74
C VAL A 14 9.39 -7.94 -11.88
N ILE A 15 9.20 -6.85 -11.14
CA ILE A 15 10.18 -5.77 -11.03
C ILE A 15 10.41 -5.49 -9.56
N GLU A 16 11.66 -5.61 -9.14
CA GLU A 16 12.12 -5.25 -7.81
C GLU A 16 13.11 -4.10 -7.92
N ILE A 17 12.89 -3.07 -7.12
CA ILE A 17 13.64 -1.82 -7.15
C ILE A 17 13.94 -1.44 -5.72
N ASP A 18 15.23 -1.44 -5.39
CA ASP A 18 15.76 -0.88 -4.16
C ASP A 18 16.55 0.38 -4.53
N VAL A 19 15.96 1.55 -4.22
CA VAL A 19 16.53 2.85 -4.54
C VAL A 19 16.76 3.62 -3.25
N ILE A 20 18.04 3.85 -2.98
CA ILE A 20 18.52 4.56 -1.79
C ILE A 20 18.52 6.10 -2.03
N ASP A 21 18.48 6.54 -3.29
CA ASP A 21 18.69 7.95 -3.69
C ASP A 21 17.43 8.66 -4.21
N TYR A 22 17.49 9.99 -4.35
CA TYR A 22 16.39 10.86 -4.82
C TYR A 22 16.03 10.70 -6.31
N GLU A 23 16.34 9.57 -6.96
CA GLU A 23 16.00 9.38 -8.37
C GLU A 23 14.50 9.12 -8.53
N ARG A 24 13.84 10.02 -9.28
CA ARG A 24 12.45 9.83 -9.70
C ARG A 24 12.31 8.53 -10.49
N LEU A 25 11.31 7.73 -10.11
CA LEU A 25 10.96 6.54 -10.87
C LEU A 25 10.62 6.93 -12.33
N PRO A 26 11.16 6.23 -13.34
CA PRO A 26 10.88 6.55 -14.72
C PRO A 26 9.40 6.30 -15.04
N GLN A 27 8.74 7.25 -15.71
CA GLN A 27 7.30 7.16 -16.00
C GLN A 27 6.91 5.91 -16.81
N CYS A 28 7.85 5.32 -17.56
CA CYS A 28 7.60 4.08 -18.29
C CYS A 28 7.23 2.91 -17.36
N MET A 29 7.68 2.93 -16.10
CA MET A 29 7.34 1.93 -15.06
C MET A 29 5.85 1.75 -14.88
N PHE A 30 5.11 2.84 -15.01
CA PHE A 30 3.66 2.86 -14.86
C PHE A 30 2.94 2.57 -16.18
N ASN A 31 3.56 1.85 -17.11
CA ASN A 31 2.94 1.48 -18.37
C ASN A 31 3.41 0.09 -18.79
N SER A 32 3.04 -0.92 -17.99
CA SER A 32 3.36 -2.32 -18.25
C SER A 32 2.11 -3.18 -18.16
N ALA A 33 1.68 -3.72 -19.30
CA ALA A 33 0.53 -4.62 -19.37
C ALA A 33 0.82 -6.03 -18.81
N SER A 34 2.10 -6.36 -18.58
CA SER A 34 2.57 -7.68 -18.15
C SER A 34 3.09 -7.71 -16.73
N LEU A 35 3.24 -6.55 -16.07
CA LEU A 35 3.73 -6.48 -14.69
C LEU A 35 2.68 -7.06 -13.75
N GLU A 36 3.04 -8.16 -13.10
CA GLU A 36 2.24 -8.92 -12.14
C GLU A 36 2.69 -8.62 -10.70
N GLU A 37 3.99 -8.37 -10.49
CA GLU A 37 4.58 -8.09 -9.19
C GLU A 37 5.51 -6.87 -9.24
N LEU A 38 5.33 -5.97 -8.28
CA LEU A 38 6.17 -4.81 -8.08
C LEU A 38 6.60 -4.70 -6.62
N ASN A 39 7.91 -4.72 -6.38
CA ASN A 39 8.50 -4.41 -5.09
C ASN A 39 9.32 -3.13 -5.19
N LEU A 40 8.87 -2.09 -4.48
CA LEU A 40 9.56 -0.81 -4.37
C LEU A 40 10.04 -0.65 -2.93
N CYS A 41 11.34 -0.51 -2.77
CA CYS A 41 11.97 0.02 -1.56
C CYS A 41 12.56 1.38 -1.92
N ILE A 42 11.99 2.46 -1.39
CA ILE A 42 12.39 3.83 -1.72
C ILE A 42 12.63 4.57 -0.41
N ILE A 43 13.89 4.83 -0.09
CA ILE A 43 14.28 5.42 1.20
C ILE A 43 14.18 6.97 1.17
N SER A 44 13.91 7.57 0.01
CA SER A 44 13.83 9.02 -0.18
C SER A 44 12.38 9.53 -0.27
N ARG A 45 12.16 10.80 0.11
CA ARG A 45 10.86 11.47 -0.06
C ARG A 45 10.46 11.42 -1.53
N ILE A 46 9.36 10.73 -1.84
CA ILE A 46 8.69 10.87 -3.13
C ILE A 46 8.24 12.34 -3.21
N ASP A 47 8.73 13.06 -4.23
CA ASP A 47 8.34 14.46 -4.47
C ASP A 47 6.81 14.56 -4.47
N LYS A 48 6.26 15.69 -3.99
CA LYS A 48 4.79 15.90 -3.95
C LYS A 48 4.12 15.69 -5.32
N ASP A 49 4.84 15.88 -6.42
CA ASP A 49 4.36 15.63 -7.79
C ASP A 49 4.22 14.14 -8.15
N ASP A 50 4.90 13.25 -7.42
CA ASP A 50 4.80 11.79 -7.56
C ASP A 50 3.87 11.16 -6.51
N SER A 51 3.11 12.00 -5.79
CA SER A 51 2.07 11.60 -4.81
C SER A 51 1.03 10.63 -5.37
N ASP A 52 0.85 10.57 -6.70
CA ASP A 52 -0.14 9.70 -7.36
C ASP A 52 0.45 8.40 -7.93
N ILE A 53 1.62 7.93 -7.46
CA ILE A 53 2.26 6.68 -7.93
C ILE A 53 1.29 5.48 -7.93
N LEU A 54 0.47 5.33 -6.90
CA LEU A 54 -0.54 4.26 -6.83
C LEU A 54 -1.61 4.39 -7.92
N LYS A 55 -2.02 5.61 -8.29
CA LYS A 55 -2.94 5.81 -9.42
C LYS A 55 -2.25 5.43 -10.72
N LYS A 56 -1.01 5.87 -10.92
CA LYS A 56 -0.23 5.55 -12.11
C LYS A 56 -0.10 4.03 -12.27
N LEU A 57 0.20 3.31 -11.18
CA LEU A 57 0.22 1.84 -11.16
C LEU A 57 -1.16 1.23 -11.42
N ALA A 58 -2.21 1.71 -10.77
CA ALA A 58 -3.57 1.18 -10.94
C ALA A 58 -4.08 1.29 -12.39
N PHE A 59 -3.76 2.38 -13.08
CA PHE A 59 -4.18 2.59 -14.47
C PHE A 59 -3.26 1.95 -15.49
N GLY A 60 -1.95 1.94 -15.23
CA GLY A 60 -0.95 1.55 -16.21
C GLY A 60 -0.35 0.16 -16.04
N CYS A 61 -0.68 -0.53 -14.93
CA CYS A 61 -0.28 -1.90 -14.66
C CYS A 61 -1.52 -2.79 -14.40
N PRO A 62 -2.36 -3.06 -15.41
CA PRO A 62 -3.63 -3.77 -15.23
C PRO A 62 -3.49 -5.25 -14.84
N ALA A 63 -2.30 -5.82 -14.96
CA ALA A 63 -1.98 -7.19 -14.57
C ALA A 63 -1.47 -7.32 -13.12
N LEU A 64 -1.28 -6.20 -12.40
CA LEU A 64 -0.66 -6.20 -11.09
C LEU A 64 -1.48 -7.00 -10.06
N GLU A 65 -0.87 -8.04 -9.54
CA GLU A 65 -1.41 -8.92 -8.50
C GLU A 65 -0.74 -8.65 -7.14
N ASP A 66 0.54 -8.29 -7.17
CA ASP A 66 1.38 -8.21 -5.98
C ASP A 66 2.09 -6.85 -5.91
N LEU A 67 1.88 -6.11 -4.82
CA LEU A 67 2.44 -4.78 -4.63
C LEU A 67 3.07 -4.65 -3.24
N TYR A 68 4.39 -4.43 -3.23
CA TYR A 68 5.18 -4.18 -2.04
C TYR A 68 5.78 -2.78 -2.10
N LEU A 69 5.52 -1.98 -1.06
CA LEU A 69 5.94 -0.60 -0.92
C LEU A 69 6.62 -0.46 0.43
N ASN A 70 7.94 -0.41 0.43
CA ASN A 70 8.76 -0.27 1.63
C ASN A 70 9.43 1.11 1.63
N GLU A 71 9.40 1.79 2.77
CA GLU A 71 9.90 3.16 2.98
C GLU A 71 9.28 4.24 2.07
N CYS A 72 8.22 3.90 1.32
CA CYS A 72 7.60 4.80 0.38
C CYS A 72 6.72 5.84 1.11
N ASN A 73 7.20 7.08 1.21
CA ASN A 73 6.42 8.20 1.74
C ASN A 73 5.39 8.68 0.70
N MET A 74 4.11 8.34 0.87
CA MET A 74 3.06 8.57 -0.15
C MET A 74 1.74 9.06 0.46
N ASP A 75 1.08 9.98 -0.25
CA ASP A 75 -0.34 10.28 -0.07
C ASP A 75 -1.18 9.27 -0.86
N ILE A 76 -1.70 8.24 -0.19
CA ILE A 76 -2.59 7.24 -0.80
C ILE A 76 -4.00 7.81 -0.90
N ARG A 77 -4.30 8.37 -2.07
CA ARG A 77 -5.65 8.73 -2.49
C ARG A 77 -6.41 7.52 -3.03
N VAL A 78 -7.73 7.65 -3.13
CA VAL A 78 -8.64 6.61 -3.65
C VAL A 78 -8.11 5.92 -4.91
N VAL A 79 -7.75 4.63 -4.79
CA VAL A 79 -7.24 3.80 -5.89
C VAL A 79 -7.96 2.45 -5.96
N SER A 80 -8.16 1.95 -7.18
CA SER A 80 -8.82 0.67 -7.44
C SER A 80 -7.87 -0.27 -8.15
N PHE A 81 -7.54 -1.39 -7.53
CA PHE A 81 -6.74 -2.46 -8.14
C PHE A 81 -7.60 -3.73 -8.30
N PRO A 82 -8.09 -4.03 -9.51
CA PRO A 82 -9.05 -5.13 -9.71
C PRO A 82 -8.42 -6.52 -9.56
N LYS A 83 -7.13 -6.69 -9.83
CA LYS A 83 -6.43 -7.99 -9.78
C LYS A 83 -5.52 -8.18 -8.57
N LEU A 84 -5.33 -7.14 -7.76
CA LEU A 84 -4.41 -7.16 -6.65
C LEU A 84 -4.86 -8.18 -5.59
N LYS A 85 -3.97 -9.10 -5.27
CA LYS A 85 -4.10 -10.18 -4.28
C LYS A 85 -3.26 -9.89 -3.04
N TYR A 86 -2.09 -9.29 -3.19
CA TYR A 86 -1.19 -9.01 -2.08
C TYR A 86 -0.80 -7.54 -2.07
N LEU A 87 -1.07 -6.87 -0.95
CA LEU A 87 -0.66 -5.50 -0.72
C LEU A 87 0.16 -5.42 0.57
N ASN A 88 1.35 -4.87 0.45
CA ASN A 88 2.26 -4.66 1.56
C ASN A 88 2.78 -3.23 1.54
N ILE A 89 2.47 -2.47 2.59
CA ILE A 89 2.92 -1.10 2.76
C ILE A 89 3.62 -1.02 4.11
N ARG A 90 4.92 -0.71 4.08
CA ARG A 90 5.74 -0.51 5.27
C ARG A 90 6.48 0.81 5.19
N SER A 91 6.51 1.56 6.28
CA SER A 91 7.24 2.81 6.37
C SER A 91 7.74 3.02 7.79
N GLU A 92 9.05 3.08 8.01
CA GLU A 92 9.60 3.51 9.30
C GLU A 92 9.52 5.03 9.48
N ALA A 93 9.35 5.79 8.39
CA ALA A 93 9.17 7.23 8.42
C ALA A 93 7.83 7.62 9.07
N VAL A 94 7.91 8.31 10.19
CA VAL A 94 6.79 8.65 11.09
C VAL A 94 5.87 9.76 10.55
N GLU A 95 6.24 10.38 9.44
CA GLU A 95 5.63 11.59 8.94
C GLU A 95 5.20 11.40 7.47
N HIS A 96 3.88 11.41 7.26
CA HIS A 96 3.18 11.70 5.99
C HIS A 96 2.63 10.56 5.13
N THR A 97 2.54 9.31 5.59
CA THR A 97 1.73 8.31 4.86
C THR A 97 0.25 8.44 5.22
N TRP A 98 -0.53 9.01 4.30
CA TRP A 98 -1.98 9.19 4.41
C TRP A 98 -2.72 8.15 3.57
N VAL A 99 -3.72 7.47 4.11
CA VAL A 99 -4.53 6.50 3.33
C VAL A 99 -6.01 6.84 3.38
N GLU A 100 -6.54 7.33 2.26
CA GLU A 100 -7.97 7.65 2.13
C GLU A 100 -8.83 6.41 1.86
N SER A 101 -8.56 5.65 0.79
CA SER A 101 -9.35 4.47 0.43
C SER A 101 -8.63 3.57 -0.59
N ILE A 102 -8.59 2.26 -0.34
CA ILE A 102 -8.06 1.26 -1.27
C ILE A 102 -9.19 0.31 -1.65
N ARG A 103 -9.44 0.10 -2.95
CA ARG A 103 -10.43 -0.85 -3.46
C ARG A 103 -9.74 -1.98 -4.19
N ALA A 104 -9.63 -3.14 -3.55
CA ALA A 104 -9.01 -4.33 -4.09
C ALA A 104 -9.90 -5.55 -3.76
N PRO A 105 -10.91 -5.87 -4.57
CA PRO A 105 -11.91 -6.88 -4.23
C PRO A 105 -11.35 -8.30 -4.17
N ASN A 106 -10.22 -8.54 -4.84
CA ASN A 106 -9.52 -9.83 -4.88
C ASN A 106 -8.36 -9.90 -3.88
N LEU A 107 -8.23 -8.92 -2.98
CA LEU A 107 -7.15 -8.88 -2.01
C LEU A 107 -7.27 -10.06 -1.04
N VAL A 108 -6.19 -10.83 -0.91
CA VAL A 108 -6.07 -12.01 -0.04
C VAL A 108 -5.26 -11.69 1.21
N SER A 109 -4.24 -10.84 1.07
CA SER A 109 -3.37 -10.42 2.18
C SER A 109 -3.15 -8.91 2.16
N LEU A 110 -3.31 -8.30 3.32
CA LEU A 110 -3.03 -6.88 3.57
C LEU A 110 -1.99 -6.76 4.68
N VAL A 111 -0.90 -6.02 4.43
CA VAL A 111 0.08 -5.64 5.45
C VAL A 111 0.24 -4.13 5.44
N LEU A 112 0.05 -3.51 6.61
CA LEU A 112 0.16 -2.08 6.83
C LEU A 112 1.03 -1.85 8.06
N ASP A 113 2.25 -1.35 7.87
CA ASP A 113 3.20 -1.10 8.95
C ASP A 113 3.73 0.34 8.91
N GLY A 114 3.75 0.99 10.08
CA GLY A 114 4.21 2.36 10.26
C GLY A 114 3.42 3.44 9.50
N CYS A 115 2.20 3.14 9.08
CA CYS A 115 1.28 4.10 8.47
C CYS A 115 0.69 5.04 9.54
N ALA A 116 1.14 6.29 9.58
CA ALA A 116 0.86 7.21 10.68
C ALA A 116 -0.58 7.73 10.76
N GLN A 117 -1.34 7.80 9.64
CA GLN A 117 -2.64 8.47 9.62
C GLN A 117 -3.66 7.79 8.68
N PHE A 118 -4.63 7.07 9.25
CA PHE A 118 -5.84 6.62 8.55
C PHE A 118 -7.00 7.59 8.88
N PHE A 119 -7.19 8.61 8.05
CA PHE A 119 -8.34 9.50 8.14
C PHE A 119 -9.15 9.39 6.85
N GLY A 120 -10.23 8.61 6.90
CA GLY A 120 -11.15 8.50 5.78
C GLY A 120 -12.04 7.27 5.88
N GLU A 121 -13.10 7.27 5.08
CA GLU A 121 -13.93 6.10 4.76
C GLU A 121 -13.07 5.03 4.05
N THR A 122 -12.19 4.39 4.80
CA THR A 122 -11.53 3.14 4.41
C THR A 122 -12.58 2.04 4.44
N SER A 123 -13.47 2.05 3.45
CA SER A 123 -14.44 0.99 3.21
C SER A 123 -13.69 -0.21 2.63
N LEU A 124 -13.02 -0.99 3.51
CA LEU A 124 -12.57 -2.34 3.14
C LEU A 124 -13.75 -3.33 3.07
N GLU A 125 -14.99 -2.87 3.30
CA GLU A 125 -16.24 -3.64 3.13
C GLU A 125 -16.39 -4.27 1.73
N LYS A 126 -15.51 -3.90 0.78
CA LYS A 126 -15.45 -4.43 -0.58
C LYS A 126 -14.34 -5.47 -0.80
N MET A 127 -13.75 -6.08 0.24
CA MET A 127 -12.68 -7.09 0.11
C MET A 127 -13.11 -8.48 0.62
N PRO A 128 -14.06 -9.17 -0.06
CA PRO A 128 -14.59 -10.46 0.41
C PRO A 128 -13.55 -11.59 0.43
N SER A 129 -12.47 -11.46 -0.33
CA SER A 129 -11.42 -12.47 -0.46
C SER A 129 -10.31 -12.37 0.60
N LEU A 130 -10.40 -11.38 1.50
CA LEU A 130 -9.32 -11.07 2.43
C LEU A 130 -9.23 -12.11 3.55
N MET A 131 -8.12 -12.86 3.57
CA MET A 131 -7.87 -13.95 4.52
C MET A 131 -6.88 -13.59 5.61
N ARG A 132 -5.96 -12.66 5.31
CA ARG A 132 -4.93 -12.20 6.24
C ARG A 132 -4.84 -10.68 6.26
N ALA A 133 -4.75 -10.12 7.46
CA ALA A 133 -4.40 -8.73 7.67
C ALA A 133 -3.36 -8.60 8.79
N ALA A 134 -2.29 -7.86 8.56
CA ALA A 134 -1.33 -7.47 9.58
C ALA A 134 -1.23 -5.95 9.62
N ILE A 135 -1.61 -5.35 10.74
CA ILE A 135 -1.69 -3.89 10.89
C ILE A 135 -0.89 -3.47 12.13
N SER A 136 0.08 -2.59 11.92
CA SER A 136 0.90 -1.97 12.96
C SER A 136 0.51 -0.50 13.13
N LEU A 137 0.12 -0.14 14.34
CA LEU A 137 -0.44 1.16 14.73
C LEU A 137 0.54 1.96 15.61
N TRP A 138 1.82 1.57 15.67
CA TRP A 138 2.83 2.17 16.56
C TRP A 138 3.10 3.65 16.28
N SER A 139 2.95 4.07 15.03
CA SER A 139 3.18 5.46 14.58
C SER A 139 1.88 6.28 14.46
N CYS A 140 0.75 5.76 14.95
CA CYS A 140 -0.56 6.38 14.75
C CYS A 140 -0.88 7.38 15.88
N TYR A 141 -0.41 8.62 15.75
CA TYR A 141 -0.57 9.67 16.78
C TYR A 141 -2.01 10.14 17.00
N CYS A 142 -2.91 9.85 16.05
CA CYS A 142 -4.29 10.33 16.07
C CYS A 142 -5.31 9.19 15.94
N PHE A 143 -4.95 7.99 16.41
CA PHE A 143 -5.81 6.82 16.30
C PHE A 143 -7.12 7.00 17.09
N ASP A 144 -8.22 7.18 16.36
CA ASP A 144 -9.58 7.18 16.89
C ASP A 144 -10.25 5.86 16.45
N ALA A 145 -10.34 4.92 17.39
CA ALA A 145 -10.90 3.58 17.15
C ALA A 145 -12.34 3.64 16.63
N GLU A 146 -13.13 4.62 17.07
CA GLU A 146 -14.53 4.77 16.67
C GLU A 146 -14.66 5.28 15.23
N LYS A 147 -13.68 6.04 14.75
CA LYS A 147 -13.61 6.54 13.36
C LYS A 147 -12.83 5.62 12.43
N CYS A 148 -12.14 4.62 12.95
CA CYS A 148 -11.30 3.73 12.16
C CYS A 148 -12.15 2.63 11.49
N ASN A 149 -12.67 2.93 10.29
CA ASN A 149 -13.37 1.95 9.45
C ASN A 149 -12.49 0.77 9.03
N LEU A 150 -11.16 0.96 9.01
CA LEU A 150 -10.19 -0.11 8.77
C LEU A 150 -10.38 -1.25 9.76
N LEU A 151 -10.45 -0.97 11.07
CA LEU A 151 -10.63 -2.00 12.11
C LEU A 151 -11.95 -2.76 11.94
N ARG A 152 -13.04 -2.05 11.65
CA ARG A 152 -14.35 -2.67 11.41
C ARG A 152 -14.30 -3.63 10.23
N ALA A 153 -13.62 -3.22 9.16
CA ALA A 153 -13.59 -3.99 7.94
C ALA A 153 -12.60 -5.16 7.99
N VAL A 154 -11.62 -5.15 8.91
CA VAL A 154 -10.77 -6.31 9.22
C VAL A 154 -11.29 -7.19 10.37
N ALA A 155 -12.35 -6.79 11.07
CA ALA A 155 -12.84 -7.47 12.27
C ALA A 155 -13.26 -8.94 12.06
N ASN A 156 -13.67 -9.30 10.84
CA ASN A 156 -14.16 -10.64 10.50
C ASN A 156 -13.12 -11.51 9.76
N ILE A 157 -11.86 -11.07 9.67
CA ILE A 157 -10.81 -11.80 8.96
C ILE A 157 -10.32 -12.98 9.80
N GLN A 158 -10.02 -14.11 9.16
CA GLN A 158 -9.56 -15.33 9.82
C GLN A 158 -8.21 -15.15 10.52
N ASN A 159 -7.24 -14.50 9.87
CA ASN A 159 -5.89 -14.28 10.38
C ASN A 159 -5.62 -12.78 10.50
N LEU A 160 -5.91 -12.22 11.68
CA LEU A 160 -5.67 -10.82 11.99
C LEU A 160 -4.52 -10.69 12.99
N GLU A 161 -3.46 -10.00 12.57
CA GLU A 161 -2.33 -9.59 13.41
C GLU A 161 -2.44 -8.08 13.66
N LEU A 162 -2.68 -7.68 14.91
CA LEU A 162 -2.66 -6.28 15.32
C LEU A 162 -1.48 -6.05 16.27
N SER A 163 -0.70 -5.01 16.00
CA SER A 163 0.34 -4.54 16.90
C SER A 163 0.24 -3.01 17.03
N GLY A 164 0.52 -2.45 18.21
CA GLY A 164 0.36 -1.01 18.40
C GLY A 164 0.39 -0.53 19.84
N SER A 165 0.25 0.79 20.00
CA SER A 165 0.26 1.47 21.29
C SER A 165 -0.80 0.95 22.26
N LYS A 166 -0.50 0.97 23.57
CA LYS A 166 -1.31 0.51 24.72
C LYS A 166 -2.78 0.97 24.73
N ILE A 167 -3.12 2.03 23.99
CA ILE A 167 -4.46 2.61 23.92
C ILE A 167 -5.48 1.62 23.32
N LEU A 168 -5.03 0.63 22.52
CA LEU A 168 -5.88 -0.32 21.79
C LEU A 168 -6.42 -1.51 22.61
N LEU A 169 -5.80 -1.88 23.74
CA LEU A 169 -6.31 -2.99 24.56
C LEU A 169 -7.69 -2.68 25.17
N ASN A 170 -8.07 -1.41 25.25
CA ASN A 170 -9.35 -0.98 25.82
C ASN A 170 -10.47 -0.80 24.78
N ALA A 171 -10.17 -0.80 23.47
CA ALA A 171 -11.16 -0.58 22.41
C ALA A 171 -11.73 -1.88 21.81
N LEU A 172 -11.21 -3.03 22.23
CA LEU A 172 -11.66 -4.37 21.84
C LEU A 172 -12.56 -5.04 22.91
N TYR A 173 -12.94 -4.30 23.96
CA TYR A 173 -13.86 -4.72 25.03
C TYR A 173 -15.11 -3.83 25.07
#